data_AF-A0A1G0YPF9-F1
#
_entry.id   AF-A0A1G0YPF9-F1
#
_cell.length_a   1.000
_cell.length_b   1.000
_cell.length_c   1.000
_cell.angle_alpha   90.00
_cell.angle_beta   90.00
_cell.angle_gamma   90.00
#
_symmetry.space_group_name_H-M   'P 1'
#
loop_
_entity.id
_entity.type
_entity.pdbx_description
1 polymer ?
#
loop_
_entity_poly.entity_id
_entity_poly.type
_entity_poly.pdbx_seq_one_letter_code
_entity_poly.pdbx_strand_id
1 'polypeptide(L)'
;MQENKAESLCGVKNYLRKEFELDDNDVEEMIDEYFKNMDSLIEKGGEQSRGAAWGELARTGHSIKGASANIGANIMSETGKALELGAREEKKDECEQALKKLRADFDNLREQRVNE
;
A
#
# COMPACT_ATOMS: atom_id res chain seq x y z
N MET A 1 -2.21 19.28 -15.66
CA MET A 1 -1.01 18.67 -15.08
C MET A 1 -1.39 17.23 -14.79
N GLN A 2 -1.08 16.29 -15.68
CA GLN A 2 -1.45 14.89 -15.48
C GLN A 2 -0.46 14.28 -14.48
N GLU A 3 -1.00 13.80 -13.37
CA GLU A 3 -0.27 13.11 -12.31
C GLU A 3 0.53 11.95 -12.91
N ASN A 4 1.84 11.91 -12.66
CA ASN A 4 2.65 10.71 -12.89
C ASN A 4 2.16 9.63 -11.91
N LYS A 5 1.20 8.80 -12.33
CA LYS A 5 0.65 7.71 -11.52
C LYS A 5 1.54 6.49 -11.71
N ALA A 6 2.16 6.00 -10.64
CA ALA A 6 2.95 4.78 -10.69
C ALA A 6 2.06 3.54 -10.51
N GLU A 7 1.82 2.84 -11.62
CA GLU A 7 1.14 1.53 -11.63
C GLU A 7 2.14 0.35 -11.61
N SER A 8 3.44 0.67 -11.57
CA SER A 8 4.55 -0.29 -11.64
C SER A 8 5.68 0.09 -10.69
N LEU A 9 6.53 -0.87 -10.35
CA LEU A 9 7.71 -0.65 -9.52
C LEU A 9 8.69 0.35 -10.16
N CYS A 10 8.89 0.27 -11.48
CA CYS A 10 9.67 1.26 -12.23
C CYS A 10 9.08 2.68 -12.10
N GLY A 11 7.75 2.80 -12.13
CA GLY A 11 7.05 4.06 -11.87
C GLY A 11 7.32 4.60 -10.46
N VAL A 12 7.26 3.73 -9.45
CA VAL A 12 7.54 4.06 -8.03
C VAL A 12 8.98 4.56 -7.88
N LYS A 13 9.96 3.83 -8.41
CA LYS A 13 11.38 4.22 -8.38
C LYS A 13 11.59 5.58 -9.06
N ASN A 14 11.00 5.78 -10.22
CA ASN A 14 11.10 7.05 -10.96
C ASN A 14 10.45 8.22 -10.22
N TYR A 15 9.36 7.98 -9.50
CA TYR A 15 8.76 8.98 -8.62
C TYR A 15 9.71 9.35 -7.49
N LEU A 16 10.25 8.35 -6.78
CA LEU A 16 11.17 8.59 -5.65
C LEU A 16 12.41 9.39 -6.07
N ARG A 17 13.04 9.00 -7.19
CA ARG A 17 14.20 9.75 -7.74
C ARG A 17 13.87 11.20 -8.08
N LYS A 18 12.69 11.46 -8.63
CA LYS A 18 12.31 12.80 -9.12
C LYS A 18 11.79 13.71 -8.02
N GLU A 19 10.93 13.20 -7.16
CA GLU A 19 10.26 13.99 -6.14
C GLU A 19 11.18 14.28 -4.96
N PHE A 20 12.06 13.33 -4.62
CA PHE A 20 12.93 13.42 -3.45
C PHE A 20 14.42 13.52 -3.80
N GLU A 21 14.77 13.61 -5.10
CA GLU A 21 16.16 13.71 -5.59
C GLU A 21 17.08 12.59 -5.07
N LEU A 22 16.52 11.40 -4.82
CA LEU A 22 17.23 10.26 -4.25
C LEU A 22 18.12 9.56 -5.28
N ASP A 23 19.25 9.03 -4.81
CA ASP A 23 20.07 8.13 -5.60
C ASP A 23 19.49 6.69 -5.62
N ASP A 24 20.08 5.81 -6.41
CA ASP A 24 19.56 4.45 -6.56
C ASP A 24 19.61 3.66 -5.24
N ASN A 25 20.62 3.85 -4.39
CA ASN A 25 20.71 3.11 -3.13
C ASN A 25 19.61 3.53 -2.16
N ASP A 26 19.38 4.84 -2.02
CA ASP A 26 18.32 5.38 -1.16
C ASP A 26 16.93 4.91 -1.64
N VAL A 27 16.70 4.89 -2.96
CA VAL A 27 15.46 4.39 -3.56
C VAL A 27 15.26 2.91 -3.23
N GLU A 28 16.30 2.09 -3.33
CA GLU A 28 16.20 0.67 -3.00
C GLU A 28 15.92 0.44 -1.52
N GLU A 29 16.55 1.19 -0.61
CA GLU A 29 16.29 1.10 0.83
C GLU A 29 14.84 1.44 1.17
N MET A 30 14.29 2.52 0.61
CA MET A 30 12.89 2.91 0.82
C MET A 30 11.91 1.85 0.32
N ILE A 31 12.20 1.23 -0.83
CA ILE A 31 11.37 0.18 -1.41
C ILE A 31 11.41 -1.09 -0.55
N ASP A 32 12.58 -1.49 -0.07
CA ASP A 32 12.73 -2.66 0.78
C ASP A 32 12.03 -2.47 2.13
N GLU A 33 12.15 -1.28 2.73
CA GLU A 33 11.40 -0.95 3.95
C GLU A 33 9.88 -0.97 3.70
N TYR A 34 9.43 -0.43 2.56
CA TYR A 34 8.02 -0.47 2.18
C TYR A 34 7.51 -1.91 2.07
N PHE A 35 8.21 -2.79 1.35
CA PHE A 35 7.79 -4.19 1.19
C PHE A 35 7.73 -4.93 2.52
N LYS A 36 8.72 -4.73 3.39
CA LYS A 36 8.77 -5.34 4.72
C LYS A 36 7.60 -4.90 5.59
N ASN A 37 7.29 -3.61 5.59
CA ASN A 37 6.23 -3.04 6.42
C ASN A 37 4.82 -3.38 5.88
N MET A 38 4.66 -3.35 4.56
CA MET A 38 3.35 -3.53 3.93
C MET A 38 2.80 -4.95 4.10
N ASP A 39 3.65 -5.97 4.02
CA ASP A 39 3.23 -7.37 4.21
C ASP A 39 2.58 -7.57 5.59
N SER A 40 3.24 -7.06 6.65
CA SER A 40 2.73 -7.13 8.02
C SER A 40 1.42 -6.34 8.20
N LEU A 41 1.27 -5.18 7.55
CA LEU A 41 0.05 -4.38 7.62
C LEU A 41 -1.14 -5.09 6.97
N ILE A 42 -0.94 -5.73 5.80
CA ILE A 42 -2.00 -6.48 5.10
C ILE A 42 -2.42 -7.69 5.93
N GLU A 43 -1.47 -8.45 6.48
CA GLU A 43 -1.76 -9.59 7.36
C GLU A 43 -2.58 -9.16 8.59
N LYS A 44 -2.11 -8.12 9.29
CA LYS A 44 -2.80 -7.54 10.45
C LYS A 44 -4.20 -7.06 10.10
N GLY A 45 -4.39 -6.41 8.95
CA GLY A 45 -5.69 -5.97 8.46
C GLY A 45 -6.66 -7.15 8.24
N GLY A 46 -6.16 -8.27 7.71
CA GLY A 46 -6.92 -9.51 7.56
C GLY A 46 -7.39 -10.09 8.89
N GLU A 47 -6.54 -10.10 9.91
CA GLU A 47 -6.90 -10.56 11.26
C GLU A 47 -7.96 -9.66 11.90
N GLN A 48 -7.77 -8.34 11.82
CA GLN A 48 -8.69 -7.36 12.38
C GLN A 48 -10.07 -7.40 11.69
N SER A 49 -10.10 -7.60 10.37
CA SER A 49 -11.35 -7.78 9.63
C SER A 49 -12.10 -9.04 10.07
N ARG A 50 -11.41 -10.19 10.22
CA ARG A 50 -12.02 -11.43 10.72
C ARG A 50 -12.55 -11.30 12.16
N GLY A 51 -11.83 -10.57 13.00
CA GLY A 51 -12.20 -10.29 14.39
C GLY A 51 -13.21 -9.16 14.57
N ALA A 52 -13.71 -8.53 13.50
CA ALA A 52 -14.56 -7.34 13.54
C ALA A 52 -13.97 -6.18 14.38
N ALA A 53 -12.64 -6.07 14.41
CA ALA A 53 -11.90 -5.03 15.12
C ALA A 53 -11.85 -3.73 14.29
N TRP A 54 -13.01 -3.18 13.95
CA TRP A 54 -13.18 -2.10 12.95
C TRP A 54 -12.36 -0.84 13.23
N GLY A 55 -12.33 -0.40 14.50
CA GLY A 55 -11.53 0.77 14.88
C GLY A 55 -10.03 0.56 14.69
N GLU A 56 -9.54 -0.67 14.85
CA GLU A 56 -8.14 -0.98 14.57
C GLU A 56 -7.87 -1.17 13.08
N LEU A 57 -8.81 -1.79 12.36
CA LEU A 57 -8.74 -1.97 10.92
C LEU A 57 -8.69 -0.62 10.21
N ALA A 58 -9.47 0.36 10.67
CA ALA A 58 -9.43 1.73 10.15
C ALA A 58 -8.04 2.36 10.32
N ARG A 59 -7.37 2.14 11.46
CA ARG A 59 -5.99 2.59 11.68
C ARG A 59 -5.00 1.88 10.77
N THR A 60 -5.15 0.58 10.57
CA THR A 60 -4.34 -0.19 9.63
C THR A 60 -4.50 0.32 8.19
N GLY A 61 -5.73 0.57 7.73
CA GLY A 61 -5.99 1.18 6.43
C GLY A 61 -5.34 2.56 6.28
N HIS A 62 -5.37 3.38 7.34
CA HIS A 62 -4.70 4.67 7.38
C HIS A 62 -3.16 4.54 7.24
N SER A 63 -2.56 3.58 7.96
CA SER A 63 -1.13 3.29 7.87
C SER A 63 -0.73 2.81 6.46
N ILE A 64 -1.51 1.91 5.85
CA ILE A 64 -1.28 1.44 4.48
C ILE A 64 -1.35 2.58 3.47
N LYS A 65 -2.36 3.45 3.61
CA LYS A 65 -2.52 4.66 2.79
C LYS A 65 -1.28 5.56 2.89
N GLY A 66 -0.86 5.89 4.12
CA GLY A 66 0.30 6.75 4.35
C GLY A 66 1.59 6.17 3.81
N ALA A 67 1.89 4.90 4.14
CA ALA A 67 3.09 4.21 3.66
C ALA A 67 3.16 4.17 2.13
N SER A 68 2.03 3.91 1.47
CA SER A 68 1.96 3.84 0.01
C SER A 68 2.05 5.22 -0.66
N ALA A 69 1.45 6.26 -0.05
CA ALA A 69 1.56 7.63 -0.54
C ALA A 69 3.01 8.14 -0.50
N ASN A 70 3.75 7.80 0.56
CA ASN A 70 5.14 8.24 0.74
C ASN A 70 6.08 7.75 -0.38
N ILE A 71 5.79 6.60 -0.99
CA ILE A 71 6.58 6.05 -2.10
C ILE A 71 5.92 6.26 -3.47
N GLY A 72 4.77 6.95 -3.53
CA GLY A 72 4.04 7.16 -4.79
C GLY A 72 3.28 5.94 -5.32
N ALA A 73 3.08 4.90 -4.50
CA ALA A 73 2.27 3.73 -4.84
C ALA A 73 0.76 4.05 -4.72
N ASN A 74 0.26 4.86 -5.66
CA ASN A 74 -1.07 5.47 -5.55
C ASN A 74 -2.21 4.45 -5.50
N ILE A 75 -2.16 3.38 -6.30
CA ILE A 75 -3.20 2.33 -6.30
C ILE A 75 -3.31 1.69 -4.91
N MET A 76 -2.17 1.40 -4.27
CA MET A 76 -2.11 0.87 -2.92
C MET A 76 -2.64 1.89 -1.90
N SER A 77 -2.29 3.18 -2.08
CA SER A 77 -2.77 4.27 -1.22
C SER A 77 -4.29 4.43 -1.26
N GLU A 78 -4.86 4.45 -2.47
CA GLU A 78 -6.31 4.53 -2.69
C GLU A 78 -7.04 3.32 -2.09
N THR A 79 -6.47 2.13 -2.25
CA THR A 79 -7.06 0.91 -1.67
C THR A 79 -6.97 0.90 -0.14
N GLY A 80 -5.87 1.41 0.43
CA GLY A 80 -5.75 1.62 1.88
C GLY A 80 -6.77 2.63 2.42
N LYS A 81 -7.07 3.69 1.65
CA LYS A 81 -8.15 4.64 1.97
C LYS A 81 -9.53 3.97 1.91
N ALA A 82 -9.78 3.12 0.92
CA ALA A 82 -11.04 2.36 0.84
C ALA A 82 -11.21 1.43 2.06
N LEU A 83 -10.14 0.75 2.49
CA LEU A 83 -10.14 -0.05 3.72
C LEU A 83 -10.41 0.80 4.96
N GLU A 84 -9.76 1.96 5.08
CA GLU A 84 -9.97 2.92 6.18
C GLU A 84 -11.44 3.35 6.28
N LEU A 85 -12.07 3.68 5.15
CA LEU A 85 -13.46 4.14 5.10
C LEU A 85 -14.44 2.99 5.35
N GLY A 86 -14.27 1.85 4.67
CA GLY A 86 -15.10 0.67 4.89
C GLY A 86 -15.09 0.21 6.33
N ALA A 87 -13.93 0.27 7.00
CA ALA A 87 -13.81 -0.08 8.41
C ALA A 87 -14.51 0.93 9.33
N ARG A 88 -14.42 2.24 9.06
CA ARG A 88 -15.14 3.27 9.82
C ARG A 88 -16.66 3.14 9.70
N GLU A 89 -17.13 2.62 8.58
CA GLU A 89 -18.55 2.36 8.32
C GLU A 89 -18.97 0.92 8.67
N GLU A 90 -18.06 0.11 9.23
CA GLU A 90 -18.26 -1.30 9.60
C GLU A 90 -18.76 -2.18 8.45
N LYS A 91 -18.39 -1.82 7.21
CA LYS A 91 -18.76 -2.53 5.99
C LYS A 91 -17.80 -3.66 5.72
N LYS A 92 -18.09 -4.82 6.30
CA LYS A 92 -17.28 -6.03 6.18
C LYS A 92 -16.92 -6.39 4.74
N ASP A 93 -17.91 -6.45 3.84
CA ASP A 93 -17.70 -6.86 2.44
C ASP A 93 -16.76 -5.88 1.70
N GLU A 94 -16.89 -4.58 1.95
CA GLU A 94 -15.99 -3.56 1.37
C GLU A 94 -14.56 -3.71 1.92
N CYS A 95 -14.41 -4.00 3.21
CA CYS A 95 -13.10 -4.25 3.83
C CYS A 95 -12.43 -5.50 3.24
N GLU A 96 -13.18 -6.60 3.08
CA GLU A 96 -12.66 -7.85 2.53
C GLU A 96 -12.24 -7.68 1.06
N GLN A 97 -13.02 -6.93 0.27
CA GLN A 97 -12.66 -6.58 -1.10
C GLN A 97 -11.39 -5.71 -1.16
N ALA A 98 -11.28 -4.70 -0.30
CA ALA A 98 -10.11 -3.84 -0.23
C ALA A 98 -8.85 -4.63 0.19
N LEU A 99 -8.93 -5.51 1.18
CA LEU A 99 -7.82 -6.36 1.61
C LEU A 99 -7.39 -7.35 0.52
N LYS A 100 -8.33 -7.97 -0.18
CA LYS A 100 -8.04 -8.85 -1.31
C LYS A 100 -7.32 -8.09 -2.43
N LYS A 101 -7.77 -6.87 -2.73
CA LYS A 101 -7.14 -6.01 -3.73
C LYS A 101 -5.73 -5.57 -3.30
N LEU A 102 -5.56 -5.13 -2.04
CA LEU A 102 -4.24 -4.78 -1.48
C LEU A 102 -3.24 -5.93 -1.62
N ARG A 103 -3.66 -7.16 -1.27
CA ARG A 103 -2.81 -8.34 -1.41
C ARG A 103 -2.39 -8.57 -2.86
N ALA A 104 -3.34 -8.56 -3.80
CA ALA A 104 -3.06 -8.78 -5.21
C ALA A 104 -2.11 -7.70 -5.79
N ASP A 105 -2.36 -6.43 -5.50
CA ASP A 105 -1.52 -5.32 -5.98
C ASP A 105 -0.12 -5.37 -5.36
N PHE A 106 -0.02 -5.72 -4.07
CA PHE A 106 1.24 -5.90 -3.37
C PHE A 106 2.07 -7.05 -3.97
N ASP A 107 1.45 -8.21 -4.20
CA ASP A 107 2.11 -9.37 -4.79
C ASP A 107 2.60 -9.06 -6.21
N ASN A 108 1.79 -8.37 -7.02
CA ASN A 108 2.19 -7.90 -8.36
C ASN A 108 3.41 -6.95 -8.33
N LEU A 109 3.44 -6.02 -7.36
CA LEU A 109 4.59 -5.11 -7.18
C LEU A 109 5.84 -5.88 -6.73
N ARG A 110 5.66 -6.88 -5.86
CA ARG A 110 6.75 -7.73 -5.35
C ARG A 110 7.31 -8.65 -6.44
N GLU A 111 6.47 -9.17 -7.32
CA GLU A 111 6.92 -9.96 -8.47
C GLU A 111 7.75 -9.13 -9.44
N GLN A 112 7.36 -7.87 -9.67
CA GLN A 112 8.20 -6.96 -10.47
C GLN A 112 9.58 -6.78 -9.83
N ARG A 113 9.65 -6.65 -8.51
CA ARG A 113 10.92 -6.52 -7.75
C ARG A 113 11.84 -7.73 -7.91
N VAL A 114 11.29 -8.94 -7.90
CA VAL A 114 12.08 -10.19 -8.01
C VAL A 114 12.58 -10.42 -9.44
N ASN A 115 11.89 -9.88 -10.44
CA ASN A 115 12.22 -10.04 -11.86
C ASN A 115 13.09 -8.90 -12.43
N GLU A 116 13.52 -7.94 -11.59
CA GLU A 116 14.55 -6.94 -11.93
C GLU A 116 15.95 -7.58 -12.00
#